data_AF-A0A1I5JQJ1-F1
#
_entry.id   AF-A0A1I5JQJ1-F1
#
_cell.length_a   1.000
_cell.length_b   1.000
_cell.length_c   1.000
_cell.angle_alpha   90.00
_cell.angle_beta   90.00
_cell.angle_gamma   90.00
#
_symmetry.space_group_name_H-M   'P 1'
#
loop_
_entity.id
_entity.type
_entity.pdbx_description
1 polymer ?
#
loop_
_entity_poly.entity_id
_entity_poly.type
_entity_poly.pdbx_seq_one_letter_code
_entity_poly.pdbx_strand_id
1 'polypeptide(L)'
;MGLNVIWIDDKSREKTGFASIFISRCEKRHGIYISPFELAVDGISYLEQNIDQFQAVILDAKGWHDKKDATTTTYGMHEAIKRLERLAYKKYVPYYVLTAQGDLVGDEEFAYSVGKDKVYYKYSSDDVERLLKQIEDDAKHNSRLQTRVYYHEVLDYLESTNKNTSEILLDILEALHYPKDNSKFNPLLYYNQLRQIIENLFSEANKYKIIPDECFQNNKVNIDQCYRFLVGNDCEILELRYGNSGESITPKHIADMLSMILYLGNIKSHYTKLTDRDKLKLDSYLKDEVGKSHYLIYSLTFQVCEIIIWMKDYIKEHQDIKSNLQKCKKLNYPKGIVEPIDGITDFYQIGDIYCIESGIVEKMGLVGKTIKVIKYIPNPNKELNFPFLVKRAIP
;
A
#
# COMPACT_ATOMS: atom_id res chain seq x y z
N MET A 1 -8.71 8.75 21.70
CA MET A 1 -9.57 7.56 21.56
C MET A 1 -9.15 6.62 22.68
N GLY A 2 -10.05 6.30 23.62
CA GLY A 2 -9.66 5.51 24.79
C GLY A 2 -9.72 4.00 24.52
N LEU A 3 -8.96 3.23 25.30
CA LEU A 3 -8.81 1.79 25.15
C LEU A 3 -9.75 1.06 26.10
N ASN A 4 -10.54 0.11 25.61
CA ASN A 4 -11.37 -0.71 26.49
C ASN A 4 -10.64 -2.00 26.82
N VAL A 5 -10.54 -2.30 28.12
CA VAL A 5 -9.82 -3.47 28.63
C VAL A 5 -10.72 -4.21 29.62
N ILE A 6 -10.80 -5.53 29.47
CA ILE A 6 -11.47 -6.37 30.46
C ILE A 6 -10.48 -6.67 31.57
N TRP A 7 -10.93 -6.52 32.82
CA TRP A 7 -10.17 -6.95 33.98
C TRP A 7 -10.96 -8.01 34.74
N ILE A 8 -10.40 -9.22 34.84
CA ILE A 8 -10.99 -10.35 35.55
C ILE A 8 -10.21 -10.58 36.83
N ASP A 9 -10.85 -10.28 37.95
CA ASP A 9 -10.28 -10.36 39.30
C ASP A 9 -11.45 -10.37 40.29
N ASP A 10 -11.44 -11.30 41.26
CA ASP A 10 -12.51 -11.48 42.25
C ASP A 10 -12.77 -10.22 43.08
N LYS A 11 -11.78 -9.32 43.15
CA LYS A 11 -11.82 -8.03 43.85
C LYS A 11 -11.91 -6.82 42.92
N SER A 12 -12.12 -7.03 41.63
CA SER A 12 -12.14 -5.96 40.61
C SER A 12 -13.18 -4.85 40.86
N ARG A 13 -14.22 -5.13 41.66
CA ARG A 13 -15.33 -4.20 41.96
C ARG A 13 -15.27 -3.59 43.36
N GLU A 14 -14.22 -3.87 44.13
CA GLU A 14 -14.05 -3.25 45.44
C GLU A 14 -13.99 -1.72 45.30
N LYS A 15 -14.86 -1.03 46.04
CA LYS A 15 -14.98 0.45 45.97
C LYS A 15 -13.84 1.17 46.68
N THR A 16 -13.04 0.44 47.45
CA THR A 16 -11.89 0.93 48.21
C THR A 16 -10.69 0.03 47.95
N GLY A 17 -9.48 0.50 48.25
CA GLY A 17 -8.27 -0.29 48.08
C GLY A 17 -7.72 -0.29 46.64
N PHE A 18 -7.02 -1.37 46.27
CA PHE A 18 -6.25 -1.43 45.02
C PHE A 18 -7.13 -1.24 43.77
N ALA A 19 -8.32 -1.86 43.72
CA ALA A 19 -9.18 -1.84 42.54
C ALA A 19 -9.62 -0.43 42.15
N SER A 20 -10.10 0.37 43.11
CA SER A 20 -10.53 1.74 42.83
C SER A 20 -9.36 2.66 42.43
N ILE A 21 -8.17 2.46 43.02
CA ILE A 21 -6.95 3.19 42.67
C ILE A 21 -6.48 2.80 41.26
N PHE A 22 -6.47 1.51 40.95
CA PHE A 22 -6.04 0.97 39.68
C PHE A 22 -6.93 1.44 38.54
N ILE A 23 -8.25 1.32 38.67
CA ILE A 23 -9.21 1.81 37.67
C ILE A 23 -9.07 3.32 37.47
N SER A 24 -8.98 4.10 38.56
CA SER A 24 -8.78 5.55 38.44
C SER A 24 -7.45 5.91 37.79
N ARG A 25 -6.40 5.09 37.97
CA ARG A 25 -5.09 5.30 37.34
C ARG A 25 -5.15 5.01 35.83
N CYS A 26 -5.77 3.89 35.45
CA CYS A 26 -5.99 3.49 34.05
C CYS A 26 -6.71 4.60 33.27
N GLU A 27 -7.82 5.09 33.82
CA GLU A 27 -8.65 6.07 33.11
C GLU A 27 -7.96 7.45 33.05
N LYS A 28 -7.53 7.98 34.20
CA LYS A 28 -7.07 9.38 34.28
C LYS A 28 -5.68 9.60 33.70
N ARG A 29 -4.82 8.57 33.71
CA ARG A 29 -3.42 8.71 33.27
C ARG A 29 -3.14 8.10 31.90
N HIS A 30 -3.87 7.04 31.55
CA HIS A 30 -3.60 6.23 30.36
C HIS A 30 -4.79 6.18 29.39
N GLY A 31 -5.93 6.78 29.73
CA GLY A 31 -7.13 6.73 28.87
C GLY A 31 -7.63 5.29 28.63
N ILE A 32 -7.34 4.38 29.57
CA ILE A 32 -7.78 2.99 29.56
C ILE A 32 -9.04 2.86 30.41
N TYR A 33 -10.13 2.44 29.77
CA TYR A 33 -11.42 2.17 30.40
C TYR A 33 -11.52 0.68 30.77
N ILE A 34 -11.53 0.43 32.08
CA ILE A 34 -11.59 -0.93 32.63
C ILE A 34 -13.05 -1.39 32.74
N SER A 35 -13.34 -2.57 32.21
CA SER A 35 -14.59 -3.32 32.44
C SER A 35 -14.31 -4.45 33.44
N PRO A 36 -14.68 -4.30 34.73
CA PRO A 36 -14.33 -5.25 35.79
C PRO A 36 -15.32 -6.42 35.89
N PHE A 37 -14.77 -7.64 36.06
CA PHE A 37 -15.51 -8.88 36.27
C PHE A 37 -14.89 -9.68 37.41
N GLU A 38 -15.73 -10.18 38.32
CA GLU A 38 -15.29 -10.96 39.48
C GLU A 38 -15.05 -12.44 39.12
N LEU A 39 -15.66 -12.91 38.03
CA LEU A 39 -15.62 -14.31 37.60
C LEU A 39 -15.03 -14.41 36.20
N ALA A 40 -14.15 -15.39 36.00
CA ALA A 40 -13.55 -15.65 34.70
C ALA A 40 -14.60 -16.01 33.64
N VAL A 41 -15.61 -16.82 34.00
CA VAL A 41 -16.70 -17.22 33.10
C VAL A 41 -17.48 -16.00 32.62
N ASP A 42 -17.82 -15.06 33.51
CA ASP A 42 -18.59 -13.86 33.15
C ASP A 42 -17.77 -12.93 32.24
N GLY A 43 -16.50 -12.66 32.60
CA GLY A 43 -15.64 -11.76 31.83
C GLY A 43 -15.33 -12.29 30.44
N ILE A 44 -15.04 -13.59 30.29
CA ILE A 44 -14.77 -14.20 29.00
C ILE A 44 -16.05 -14.34 28.16
N SER A 45 -17.18 -14.72 28.77
CA SER A 45 -18.47 -14.75 28.05
C SER A 45 -18.84 -13.37 27.50
N TYR A 46 -18.57 -12.32 28.28
CA TYR A 46 -18.78 -10.94 27.84
C TYR A 46 -17.82 -10.53 26.73
N LEU A 47 -16.53 -10.88 26.84
CA LEU A 47 -15.55 -10.64 25.77
C LEU A 47 -15.98 -11.30 24.47
N GLU A 48 -16.40 -12.57 24.50
CA GLU A 48 -16.81 -13.31 23.31
C GLU A 48 -17.94 -12.64 22.54
N GLN A 49 -18.91 -12.12 23.29
CA GLN A 49 -20.07 -11.40 22.75
C GLN A 49 -19.69 -10.01 22.21
N ASN A 50 -18.61 -9.41 22.71
CA ASN A 50 -18.24 -8.00 22.45
C ASN A 50 -16.78 -7.82 21.98
N ILE A 51 -16.18 -8.86 21.39
CA ILE A 51 -14.71 -8.96 21.20
C ILE A 51 -14.09 -7.78 20.43
N ASP A 52 -14.84 -7.20 19.51
CA ASP A 52 -14.38 -6.07 18.69
C ASP A 52 -14.16 -4.80 19.50
N GLN A 53 -14.86 -4.66 20.64
CA GLN A 53 -14.83 -3.47 21.49
C GLN A 53 -13.58 -3.41 22.37
N PHE A 54 -12.91 -4.55 22.62
CA PHE A 54 -11.83 -4.68 23.60
C PHE A 54 -10.46 -4.83 22.97
N GLN A 55 -9.44 -4.20 23.56
CA GLN A 55 -8.06 -4.22 23.05
C GLN A 55 -7.11 -5.09 23.88
N ALA A 56 -7.47 -5.41 25.11
CA ALA A 56 -6.69 -6.32 25.96
C ALA A 56 -7.54 -6.95 27.06
N VAL A 57 -6.99 -8.00 27.69
CA VAL A 57 -7.52 -8.62 28.91
C VAL A 57 -6.45 -8.62 30.00
N ILE A 58 -6.82 -8.24 31.22
CA ILE A 58 -6.01 -8.43 32.42
C ILE A 58 -6.68 -9.53 33.26
N LEU A 59 -5.89 -10.52 33.66
CA LEU A 59 -6.32 -11.68 34.44
C LEU A 59 -5.63 -11.67 35.80
N ASP A 60 -6.38 -11.92 36.87
CA ASP A 60 -5.77 -12.32 38.13
C ASP A 60 -5.28 -13.77 38.07
N ALA A 61 -4.15 -14.06 38.72
CA ALA A 61 -3.58 -15.40 38.73
C ALA A 61 -4.40 -16.39 39.56
N LYS A 62 -5.12 -15.96 40.62
CA LYS A 62 -5.97 -16.83 41.44
C LYS A 62 -7.33 -16.18 41.66
N GLY A 63 -8.20 -16.33 40.67
CA GLY A 63 -9.58 -15.87 40.72
C GLY A 63 -10.61 -16.99 40.93
N TRP A 64 -11.87 -16.60 41.04
CA TRP A 64 -13.01 -17.51 40.93
C TRP A 64 -13.32 -17.83 39.48
N HIS A 65 -13.54 -19.11 39.19
CA HIS A 65 -13.99 -19.53 37.86
C HIS A 65 -15.51 -19.36 37.75
N ASP A 66 -16.28 -19.84 38.73
CA ASP A 66 -17.74 -19.71 38.86
C ASP A 66 -18.16 -19.37 40.32
N LYS A 67 -19.37 -18.84 40.52
CA LYS A 67 -20.00 -18.54 41.83
C LYS A 67 -20.13 -19.74 42.76
N LYS A 68 -20.00 -20.96 42.23
CA LYS A 68 -20.10 -22.22 42.98
C LYS A 68 -18.75 -22.72 43.50
N ASP A 69 -17.64 -22.07 43.14
CA ASP A 69 -16.32 -22.47 43.59
C ASP A 69 -16.12 -22.16 45.08
N ALA A 70 -15.59 -23.13 45.82
CA ALA A 70 -15.32 -22.97 47.25
C ALA A 70 -14.02 -22.18 47.53
N THR A 71 -13.10 -22.09 46.56
CA THR A 71 -11.76 -21.47 46.72
C THR A 71 -11.25 -20.88 45.40
N THR A 72 -10.47 -19.78 45.46
CA THR A 72 -9.77 -19.23 44.30
C THR A 72 -8.59 -20.11 43.86
N THR A 73 -8.41 -20.30 42.55
CA THR A 73 -7.34 -21.15 41.99
C THR A 73 -6.81 -20.58 40.67
N THR A 74 -5.67 -21.10 40.18
CA THR A 74 -5.12 -20.72 38.85
C THR A 74 -5.91 -21.31 37.68
N TYR A 75 -6.82 -22.24 37.94
CA TYR A 75 -7.64 -22.90 36.92
C TYR A 75 -8.46 -21.89 36.11
N GLY A 76 -9.08 -20.92 36.78
CA GLY A 76 -9.88 -19.88 36.12
C GLY A 76 -9.07 -19.06 35.10
N MET A 77 -7.83 -18.72 35.44
CA MET A 77 -6.91 -17.99 34.56
C MET A 77 -6.47 -18.85 33.37
N HIS A 78 -6.04 -20.09 33.59
CA HIS A 78 -5.61 -20.96 32.48
C HIS A 78 -6.75 -21.29 31.52
N GLU A 79 -7.97 -21.50 32.02
CA GLU A 79 -9.13 -21.69 31.16
C GLU A 79 -9.47 -20.41 30.38
N ALA A 80 -9.34 -19.23 30.99
CA ALA A 80 -9.48 -17.95 30.29
C ALA A 80 -8.43 -17.78 29.17
N ILE A 81 -7.16 -18.11 29.43
CA ILE A 81 -6.07 -18.06 28.43
C ILE A 81 -6.37 -19.01 27.26
N LYS A 82 -6.66 -20.27 27.53
CA LYS A 82 -7.03 -21.24 26.48
C LYS A 82 -8.21 -20.74 25.67
N ARG A 83 -9.19 -20.08 26.31
CA ARG A 83 -10.35 -19.53 25.62
C ARG A 83 -9.98 -18.33 24.75
N LEU A 84 -9.09 -17.44 25.20
CA LEU A 84 -8.55 -16.34 24.40
C LEU A 84 -7.75 -16.83 23.19
N GLU A 85 -6.92 -17.84 23.34
CA GLU A 85 -6.19 -18.48 22.23
C GLU A 85 -7.16 -19.09 21.22
N ARG A 86 -8.23 -19.74 21.71
CA ARG A 86 -9.32 -20.22 20.85
C ARG A 86 -10.09 -19.09 20.18
N LEU A 87 -10.07 -17.85 20.68
CA LEU A 87 -10.74 -16.70 20.06
C LEU A 87 -9.83 -15.94 19.08
N ALA A 88 -8.53 -16.24 19.07
CA ALA A 88 -7.57 -15.58 18.19
C ALA A 88 -7.85 -15.81 16.69
N TYR A 89 -8.66 -16.81 16.31
CA TYR A 89 -9.13 -16.93 14.92
C TYR A 89 -10.11 -15.82 14.52
N LYS A 90 -10.79 -15.20 15.50
CA LYS A 90 -11.79 -14.15 15.32
C LYS A 90 -11.16 -12.76 15.48
N LYS A 91 -10.33 -12.60 16.51
CA LYS A 91 -9.51 -11.40 16.75
C LYS A 91 -8.49 -11.77 17.81
N TYR A 92 -7.21 -11.51 17.57
CA TYR A 92 -6.22 -11.64 18.63
C TYR A 92 -6.43 -10.54 19.67
N VAL A 93 -6.62 -10.96 20.92
CA VAL A 93 -6.72 -10.05 22.07
C VAL A 93 -5.59 -10.41 23.03
N PRO A 94 -4.58 -9.54 23.20
CA PRO A 94 -3.48 -9.78 24.12
C PRO A 94 -4.01 -9.88 25.55
N TYR A 95 -3.34 -10.71 26.35
CA TYR A 95 -3.64 -10.88 27.76
C TYR A 95 -2.42 -10.70 28.65
N TYR A 96 -2.69 -10.32 29.89
CA TYR A 96 -1.69 -10.07 30.92
C TYR A 96 -2.17 -10.63 32.25
N VAL A 97 -1.25 -11.15 33.05
CA VAL A 97 -1.50 -11.68 34.38
C VAL A 97 -1.04 -10.66 35.41
N LEU A 98 -1.98 -10.11 36.18
CA LEU A 98 -1.71 -9.15 37.25
C LEU A 98 -2.04 -9.83 38.59
N THR A 99 -1.03 -10.18 39.38
CA THR A 99 -1.19 -11.03 40.59
C THR A 99 -0.74 -10.34 41.88
N ALA A 100 -1.40 -10.67 42.99
CA ALA A 100 -0.99 -10.28 44.34
C ALA A 100 0.01 -11.27 44.98
N GLN A 101 0.32 -12.39 44.31
CA GLN A 101 1.18 -13.45 44.85
C GLN A 101 2.59 -13.32 44.28
N GLY A 102 3.49 -12.71 45.07
CA GLY A 102 4.86 -12.44 44.64
C GLY A 102 5.66 -13.72 44.37
N ASP A 103 5.31 -14.80 45.04
CA ASP A 103 5.80 -16.16 44.85
C ASP A 103 5.52 -16.70 43.43
N LEU A 104 4.40 -16.35 42.79
CA LEU A 104 4.13 -16.71 41.39
C LEU A 104 4.92 -15.86 40.37
N VAL A 105 5.34 -14.65 40.75
CA VAL A 105 6.09 -13.75 39.85
C VAL A 105 7.52 -14.25 39.64
N GLY A 106 8.08 -14.92 40.66
CA GLY A 106 9.42 -15.54 40.59
C GLY A 106 9.42 -17.02 40.19
N ASP A 107 8.25 -17.61 39.96
CA ASP A 107 8.11 -19.02 39.58
C ASP A 107 8.29 -19.17 38.06
N GLU A 108 9.41 -19.78 37.65
CA GLU A 108 9.75 -19.98 36.24
C GLU A 108 8.78 -20.94 35.53
N GLU A 109 8.23 -21.94 36.22
CA GLU A 109 7.29 -22.90 35.64
C GLU A 109 5.94 -22.22 35.40
N PHE A 110 5.49 -21.42 36.37
CA PHE A 110 4.29 -20.59 36.22
C PHE A 110 4.46 -19.57 35.09
N ALA A 111 5.56 -18.81 35.09
CA ALA A 111 5.86 -17.83 34.06
C ALA A 111 5.95 -18.46 32.66
N TYR A 112 6.52 -19.65 32.54
CA TYR A 112 6.54 -20.40 31.28
C TYR A 112 5.13 -20.81 30.83
N SER A 113 4.28 -21.23 31.76
CA SER A 113 2.91 -21.68 31.47
C SER A 113 1.96 -20.57 30.97
N VAL A 114 2.27 -19.29 31.24
CA VAL A 114 1.46 -18.13 30.81
C VAL A 114 2.18 -17.18 29.86
N GLY A 115 3.51 -17.30 29.74
CA GLY A 115 4.38 -16.38 29.01
C GLY A 115 5.14 -15.45 29.98
N LYS A 116 6.47 -15.52 29.94
CA LYS A 116 7.37 -14.88 30.92
C LYS A 116 7.17 -13.37 31.05
N ASP A 117 6.91 -12.69 29.94
CA ASP A 117 6.75 -11.22 29.90
C ASP A 117 5.32 -10.75 30.17
N LYS A 118 4.42 -11.68 30.56
CA LYS A 118 3.00 -11.40 30.78
C LYS A 118 2.61 -11.33 32.25
N VAL A 119 3.54 -11.53 33.19
CA VAL A 119 3.24 -11.57 34.63
C VAL A 119 3.69 -10.28 35.31
N TYR A 120 2.80 -9.70 36.12
CA TYR A 120 2.95 -8.41 36.78
C TYR A 120 2.49 -8.48 38.23
N TYR A 121 3.19 -7.77 39.12
CA TYR A 121 2.86 -7.78 40.54
C TYR A 121 2.01 -6.57 40.96
N LYS A 122 0.83 -6.80 41.55
CA LYS A 122 -0.13 -5.75 41.96
C LYS A 122 0.46 -4.74 42.94
N TYR A 123 1.33 -5.20 43.85
CA TYR A 123 1.90 -4.34 44.89
C TYR A 123 3.22 -3.67 44.44
N SER A 124 3.65 -3.87 43.20
CA SER A 124 4.74 -3.13 42.57
C SER A 124 4.17 -2.02 41.69
N SER A 125 4.36 -0.77 42.10
CA SER A 125 3.90 0.38 41.30
C SER A 125 4.58 0.46 39.94
N ASP A 126 5.80 -0.05 39.84
CA ASP A 126 6.58 -0.10 38.60
C ASP A 126 6.05 -1.17 37.65
N ASP A 127 5.70 -2.36 38.16
CA ASP A 127 5.06 -3.39 37.32
C ASP A 127 3.68 -2.98 36.85
N VAL A 128 2.89 -2.34 37.71
CA VAL A 128 1.58 -1.81 37.32
C VAL A 128 1.72 -0.76 36.22
N GLU A 129 2.71 0.13 36.31
CA GLU A 129 2.97 1.11 35.25
C GLU A 129 3.49 0.44 33.97
N ARG A 130 4.34 -0.58 34.09
CA ARG A 130 4.85 -1.39 32.97
C ARG A 130 3.72 -2.09 32.23
N LEU A 131 2.78 -2.71 32.95
CA LEU A 131 1.58 -3.33 32.40
C LEU A 131 0.73 -2.35 31.58
N LEU A 132 0.43 -1.17 32.15
CA LEU A 132 -0.44 -0.19 31.48
C LEU A 132 0.18 0.33 30.20
N LYS A 133 1.49 0.62 30.21
CA LYS A 133 2.22 0.99 29.00
C LYS A 133 2.21 -0.13 27.95
N GLN A 134 2.44 -1.38 28.36
CA GLN A 134 2.39 -2.53 27.46
C GLN A 134 1.02 -2.69 26.80
N ILE A 135 -0.07 -2.50 27.56
CA ILE A 135 -1.44 -2.52 27.04
C ILE A 135 -1.66 -1.42 26.00
N GLU A 136 -1.22 -0.19 26.27
CA GLU A 136 -1.34 0.90 25.30
C GLU A 136 -0.60 0.61 24.01
N ASP A 137 0.59 0.03 24.13
CA ASP A 137 1.45 -0.26 23.00
C ASP A 137 0.88 -1.41 22.16
N ASP A 138 0.47 -2.52 22.77
CA ASP A 138 -0.17 -3.66 22.09
C ASP A 138 -1.53 -3.30 21.46
N ALA A 139 -2.28 -2.41 22.10
CA ALA A 139 -3.58 -1.95 21.62
C ALA A 139 -3.47 -1.03 20.42
N LYS A 140 -2.42 -0.19 20.38
CA LYS A 140 -2.06 0.51 19.15
C LYS A 140 -1.73 -0.55 18.09
N HIS A 141 -1.05 -1.66 18.44
CA HIS A 141 -0.24 -2.43 17.50
C HIS A 141 -0.79 -3.69 16.81
N ASN A 142 -1.96 -4.24 17.11
CA ASN A 142 -2.01 -5.71 16.98
C ASN A 142 -1.99 -6.40 15.59
N SER A 143 -2.74 -6.03 14.55
CA SER A 143 -2.52 -6.57 13.18
C SER A 143 -1.90 -5.51 12.28
N ARG A 144 -2.52 -4.34 12.30
CA ARG A 144 -2.14 -3.18 11.51
C ARG A 144 -0.78 -2.62 11.88
N LEU A 145 -0.41 -2.54 13.17
CA LEU A 145 0.95 -2.09 13.48
C LEU A 145 1.99 -3.21 13.51
N GLN A 146 1.63 -4.48 13.70
CA GLN A 146 2.55 -5.56 13.37
C GLN A 146 2.94 -5.45 11.89
N THR A 147 1.95 -5.27 11.02
CA THR A 147 2.18 -4.97 9.59
C THR A 147 3.01 -3.70 9.41
N ARG A 148 2.69 -2.59 10.10
CA ARG A 148 3.45 -1.34 10.00
C ARG A 148 4.91 -1.50 10.41
N VAL A 149 5.19 -2.25 11.48
CA VAL A 149 6.55 -2.55 11.94
C VAL A 149 7.31 -3.37 10.89
N TYR A 150 6.68 -4.41 10.34
CA TYR A 150 7.29 -5.23 9.29
C TYR A 150 7.67 -4.42 8.05
N TYR A 151 6.91 -3.37 7.72
CA TYR A 151 7.09 -2.57 6.51
C TYR A 151 7.42 -1.09 6.77
N HIS A 152 8.00 -0.78 7.94
CA HIS A 152 8.20 0.60 8.39
C HIS A 152 9.00 1.42 7.36
N GLU A 153 10.03 0.83 6.75
CA GLU A 153 10.89 1.55 5.80
C GLU A 153 10.13 2.14 4.60
N VAL A 154 9.18 1.39 4.03
CA VAL A 154 8.37 1.84 2.89
C VAL A 154 7.21 2.74 3.35
N LEU A 155 6.58 2.40 4.49
CA LEU A 155 5.43 3.14 5.00
C LEU A 155 5.83 4.53 5.52
N ASP A 156 6.94 4.65 6.24
CA ASP A 156 7.43 5.93 6.77
C ASP A 156 7.78 6.90 5.63
N TYR A 157 8.39 6.39 4.55
CA TYR A 157 8.67 7.22 3.38
C TYR A 157 7.39 7.70 2.68
N LEU A 158 6.42 6.81 2.46
CA LEU A 158 5.12 7.20 1.91
C LEU A 158 4.39 8.18 2.83
N GLU A 159 4.41 8.01 4.15
CA GLU A 159 3.76 8.93 5.08
C GLU A 159 4.40 10.32 5.07
N SER A 160 5.72 10.41 4.90
CA SER A 160 6.46 11.68 4.76
C SER A 160 6.10 12.47 3.49
N THR A 161 5.55 11.80 2.47
CA THR A 161 5.22 12.39 1.17
C THR A 161 3.72 12.58 1.02
N ASN A 162 2.94 11.53 1.30
CA ASN A 162 1.49 11.50 1.27
C ASN A 162 0.92 10.37 2.12
N LYS A 163 0.37 10.74 3.29
CA LYS A 163 -0.24 9.82 4.25
C LYS A 163 -1.29 8.87 3.63
N ASN A 164 -2.10 9.32 2.68
CA ASN A 164 -3.14 8.48 2.08
C ASN A 164 -2.53 7.30 1.30
N THR A 165 -1.38 7.50 0.65
CA THR A 165 -0.70 6.43 -0.09
C THR A 165 -0.08 5.38 0.84
N SER A 166 0.39 5.79 2.02
CA SER A 166 0.84 4.87 3.06
C SER A 166 -0.31 3.97 3.56
N GLU A 167 -1.50 4.53 3.77
CA GLU A 167 -2.65 3.74 4.24
C GLU A 167 -3.14 2.73 3.19
N ILE A 168 -3.13 3.10 1.90
CA ILE A 168 -3.41 2.17 0.79
C ILE A 168 -2.47 0.96 0.84
N LEU A 169 -1.17 1.21 0.98
CA LEU A 169 -0.17 0.14 1.01
C LEU A 169 -0.36 -0.75 2.25
N LEU A 170 -0.60 -0.13 3.40
CA LEU A 170 -0.81 -0.83 4.67
C LEU A 170 -2.05 -1.72 4.64
N ASP A 171 -3.16 -1.28 4.05
CA ASP A 171 -4.39 -2.08 3.92
C ASP A 171 -4.15 -3.40 3.17
N ILE A 172 -3.36 -3.35 2.09
CA ILE A 172 -3.06 -4.54 1.28
C ILE A 172 -2.12 -5.49 2.04
N LEU A 173 -1.11 -4.94 2.69
CA LEU A 173 -0.13 -5.71 3.48
C LEU A 173 -0.79 -6.35 4.71
N GLU A 174 -1.72 -5.64 5.35
CA GLU A 174 -2.47 -6.17 6.49
C GLU A 174 -3.36 -7.33 6.02
N ALA A 175 -4.01 -7.19 4.86
CA ALA A 175 -4.80 -8.27 4.27
C ALA A 175 -3.98 -9.48 3.82
N LEU A 176 -2.70 -9.28 3.49
CA LEU A 176 -1.77 -10.37 3.19
C LEU A 176 -1.41 -11.17 4.44
N HIS A 177 -0.99 -10.50 5.51
CA HIS A 177 -0.49 -11.16 6.73
C HIS A 177 -1.60 -11.64 7.65
N TYR A 178 -2.71 -10.91 7.68
CA TYR A 178 -3.85 -11.16 8.55
C TYR A 178 -5.14 -11.33 7.73
N PRO A 179 -5.22 -12.30 6.81
CA PRO A 179 -6.36 -12.46 5.92
C PRO A 179 -7.66 -12.79 6.66
N LYS A 180 -7.56 -13.38 7.86
CA LYS A 180 -8.71 -13.64 8.75
C LYS A 180 -9.31 -12.34 9.29
N ASP A 181 -8.45 -11.40 9.69
CA ASP A 181 -8.85 -10.08 10.19
C ASP A 181 -9.30 -9.15 9.05
N ASN A 182 -8.99 -9.53 7.80
CA ASN A 182 -9.26 -8.77 6.58
C ASN A 182 -10.13 -9.55 5.58
N SER A 183 -11.12 -10.29 6.07
CA SER A 183 -11.95 -11.20 5.26
C SER A 183 -12.79 -10.50 4.17
N LYS A 184 -12.94 -9.17 4.24
CA LYS A 184 -13.65 -8.33 3.25
C LYS A 184 -12.71 -7.67 2.24
N PHE A 185 -11.40 -7.93 2.33
CA PHE A 185 -10.43 -7.39 1.40
C PHE A 185 -10.80 -7.77 -0.03
N ASN A 186 -10.88 -6.76 -0.90
CA ASN A 186 -11.22 -6.94 -2.30
C ASN A 186 -10.08 -6.41 -3.17
N PRO A 187 -9.23 -7.30 -3.73
CA PRO A 187 -8.12 -6.92 -4.60
C PRO A 187 -8.48 -5.94 -5.71
N LEU A 188 -9.70 -6.06 -6.27
CA LEU A 188 -10.16 -5.22 -7.39
C LEU A 188 -10.21 -3.74 -7.06
N LEU A 189 -10.35 -3.39 -5.78
CA LEU A 189 -10.34 -1.99 -5.32
C LEU A 189 -8.94 -1.39 -5.33
N TYR A 190 -7.90 -2.21 -5.24
CA TYR A 190 -6.53 -1.77 -4.95
C TYR A 190 -5.62 -1.70 -6.18
N TYR A 191 -5.94 -2.35 -7.31
CA TYR A 191 -5.10 -2.24 -8.53
C TYR A 191 -4.93 -0.79 -9.02
N ASN A 192 -6.01 -0.01 -9.03
CA ASN A 192 -5.93 1.41 -9.37
C ASN A 192 -5.26 2.24 -8.27
N GLN A 193 -5.33 1.79 -7.01
CA GLN A 193 -4.71 2.50 -5.89
C GLN A 193 -3.20 2.28 -5.85
N LEU A 194 -2.69 1.11 -6.26
CA LEU A 194 -1.25 0.92 -6.48
C LEU A 194 -0.71 1.90 -7.51
N ARG A 195 -1.47 2.21 -8.57
CA ARG A 195 -1.12 3.27 -9.53
C ARG A 195 -1.06 4.65 -8.88
N GLN A 196 -1.96 4.97 -7.96
CA GLN A 196 -1.93 6.23 -7.21
C GLN A 196 -0.67 6.36 -6.34
N ILE A 197 -0.17 5.26 -5.77
CA ILE A 197 1.12 5.26 -5.08
C ILE A 197 2.23 5.65 -6.06
N ILE A 198 2.27 5.06 -7.26
CA ILE A 198 3.26 5.41 -8.30
C ILE A 198 3.13 6.87 -8.75
N GLU A 199 1.91 7.40 -8.91
CA GLU A 199 1.66 8.82 -9.22
C GLU A 199 2.23 9.74 -8.14
N ASN A 200 2.06 9.37 -6.87
CA ASN A 200 2.64 10.11 -5.76
C ASN A 200 4.17 10.11 -5.83
N LEU A 201 4.80 8.95 -6.08
CA LEU A 201 6.25 8.87 -6.27
C LEU A 201 6.75 9.72 -7.44
N PHE A 202 6.01 9.77 -8.56
CA PHE A 202 6.36 10.64 -9.68
C PHE A 202 6.26 12.12 -9.32
N SER A 203 5.25 12.49 -8.54
CA SER A 203 5.08 13.86 -8.03
C SER A 203 6.23 14.24 -7.09
N GLU A 204 6.69 13.32 -6.24
CA GLU A 204 7.87 13.52 -5.39
C GLU A 204 9.15 13.70 -6.21
N ALA A 205 9.38 12.86 -7.21
CA ALA A 205 10.54 12.98 -8.10
C ALA A 205 10.55 14.32 -8.88
N ASN A 206 9.38 14.85 -9.22
CA ASN A 206 9.25 16.14 -9.90
C ASN A 206 9.65 17.34 -9.03
N LYS A 207 9.51 17.26 -7.69
CA LYS A 207 9.99 18.33 -6.80
C LYS A 207 11.49 18.62 -6.99
N TYR A 208 12.26 17.59 -7.36
CA TYR A 208 13.69 17.68 -7.63
C TYR A 208 14.03 17.74 -9.12
N LYS A 209 13.02 17.85 -10.00
CA LYS A 209 13.13 17.82 -11.46
C LYS A 209 13.82 16.57 -12.01
N ILE A 210 13.84 15.48 -11.25
CA ILE A 210 14.22 14.15 -11.75
C ILE A 210 13.26 13.73 -12.86
N ILE A 211 11.98 14.06 -12.70
CA ILE A 211 10.98 14.07 -13.77
C ILE A 211 10.66 15.53 -14.10
N PRO A 212 10.74 15.95 -15.37
CA PRO A 212 10.53 17.35 -15.75
C PRO A 212 9.05 17.75 -15.70
N ASP A 213 8.77 19.04 -15.56
CA ASP A 213 7.41 19.60 -15.40
C ASP A 213 6.51 19.33 -16.61
N GLU A 214 7.11 19.21 -17.78
CA GLU A 214 6.43 18.87 -19.03
C GLU A 214 5.70 17.52 -18.95
N CYS A 215 6.14 16.60 -18.07
CA CYS A 215 5.45 15.34 -17.84
C CYS A 215 4.17 15.47 -16.97
N PHE A 216 3.78 16.69 -16.61
CA PHE A 216 2.60 16.98 -15.81
C PHE A 216 1.65 17.88 -16.59
N GLN A 217 0.36 17.53 -16.61
CA GLN A 217 -0.70 18.31 -17.27
C GLN A 217 -1.60 18.93 -16.20
N ASN A 218 -1.66 20.26 -16.12
CA ASN A 218 -2.44 20.99 -15.10
C ASN A 218 -2.14 20.51 -13.67
N ASN A 219 -0.84 20.34 -13.34
CA ASN A 219 -0.35 19.78 -12.08
C ASN A 219 -0.83 18.34 -11.79
N LYS A 220 -1.32 17.61 -12.79
CA LYS A 220 -1.63 16.18 -12.69
C LYS A 220 -0.57 15.37 -13.41
N VAL A 221 -0.20 14.25 -12.81
CA VAL A 221 0.79 13.32 -13.35
C VAL A 221 0.31 12.76 -14.69
N ASN A 222 1.07 12.98 -15.78
CA ASN A 222 0.88 12.20 -17.00
C ASN A 222 1.75 10.95 -16.90
N ILE A 223 1.18 9.89 -16.33
CA ILE A 223 1.92 8.68 -15.97
C ILE A 223 2.66 8.08 -17.16
N ASP A 224 2.04 8.01 -18.34
CA ASP A 224 2.69 7.44 -19.51
C ASP A 224 3.96 8.22 -19.84
N GLN A 225 3.90 9.55 -19.84
CA GLN A 225 5.07 10.37 -20.12
C GLN A 225 6.11 10.30 -19.00
N CYS A 226 5.70 10.29 -17.72
CA CYS A 226 6.61 10.10 -16.59
C CYS A 226 7.35 8.76 -16.68
N TYR A 227 6.62 7.66 -16.93
CA TYR A 227 7.17 6.33 -17.09
C TYR A 227 8.16 6.29 -18.24
N ARG A 228 7.77 6.79 -19.42
CA ARG A 228 8.63 6.81 -20.62
C ARG A 228 9.93 7.58 -20.35
N PHE A 229 9.83 8.73 -19.69
CA PHE A 229 11.01 9.53 -19.34
C PHE A 229 11.96 8.76 -18.41
N LEU A 230 11.42 8.17 -17.33
CA LEU A 230 12.21 7.41 -16.35
C LEU A 230 12.95 6.22 -16.97
N VAL A 231 12.29 5.49 -17.88
CA VAL A 231 12.92 4.34 -18.56
C VAL A 231 13.81 4.74 -19.74
N GLY A 232 14.00 6.04 -19.99
CA GLY A 232 14.87 6.53 -21.07
C GLY A 232 14.25 6.48 -22.47
N ASN A 233 12.93 6.26 -22.57
CA ASN A 233 12.22 6.30 -23.84
C ASN A 233 11.90 7.75 -24.25
N ASP A 234 11.77 7.99 -25.55
CA ASP A 234 11.37 9.30 -26.07
C ASP A 234 9.94 9.63 -25.65
N CYS A 235 9.69 10.72 -24.94
CA CYS A 235 8.36 11.26 -24.69
C CYS A 235 7.85 12.00 -25.93
N GLU A 236 7.44 11.26 -26.96
CA GLU A 236 7.10 11.78 -28.30
C GLU A 236 6.11 12.96 -28.32
N ILE A 237 5.11 12.93 -27.45
CA ILE A 237 4.10 14.00 -27.36
C ILE A 237 4.74 15.29 -26.86
N LEU A 238 5.60 15.17 -25.85
CA LEU A 238 6.29 16.26 -25.18
C LEU A 238 7.60 16.66 -25.86
N GLU A 239 8.03 15.91 -26.87
CA GLU A 239 9.29 16.12 -27.60
C GLU A 239 10.50 16.18 -26.65
N LEU A 240 10.58 15.26 -25.68
CA LEU A 240 11.67 15.20 -24.71
C LEU A 240 12.11 13.77 -24.40
N ARG A 241 13.30 13.60 -23.83
CA ARG A 241 13.80 12.33 -23.27
C ARG A 241 14.76 12.56 -22.11
N TYR A 242 15.01 11.52 -21.33
CA TYR A 242 16.14 11.50 -20.41
C TYR A 242 17.44 11.18 -21.16
N GLY A 243 18.49 11.97 -20.92
CA GLY A 243 19.85 11.75 -21.40
C GLY A 243 19.96 11.58 -22.91
N ASN A 244 21.02 10.92 -23.36
CA ASN A 244 21.17 10.49 -24.75
C ASN A 244 20.46 9.15 -25.01
N SER A 245 20.46 8.72 -26.26
CA SER A 245 19.93 7.40 -26.63
C SER A 245 20.59 6.27 -25.86
N GLY A 246 19.80 5.47 -25.15
CA GLY A 246 20.26 4.35 -24.33
C GLY A 246 20.50 4.67 -22.85
N GLU A 247 20.39 5.93 -22.43
CA GLU A 247 20.41 6.30 -21.01
C GLU A 247 19.01 6.18 -20.40
N SER A 248 18.93 5.70 -19.16
CA SER A 248 17.70 5.64 -18.35
C SER A 248 17.98 6.04 -16.90
N ILE A 249 16.94 6.49 -16.20
CA ILE A 249 16.96 6.70 -14.75
C ILE A 249 16.78 5.35 -14.06
N THR A 250 15.79 4.57 -14.52
CA THR A 250 15.44 3.30 -13.91
C THR A 250 16.34 2.16 -14.40
N PRO A 251 16.79 1.28 -13.50
CA PRO A 251 17.28 -0.04 -13.88
C PRO A 251 16.18 -0.88 -14.55
N LYS A 252 16.59 -1.87 -15.36
CA LYS A 252 15.66 -2.69 -16.15
C LYS A 252 14.56 -3.38 -15.33
N HIS A 253 14.90 -3.95 -14.18
CA HIS A 253 13.91 -4.65 -13.33
C HIS A 253 12.87 -3.68 -12.74
N ILE A 254 13.27 -2.47 -12.34
CA ILE A 254 12.35 -1.41 -11.89
C ILE A 254 11.43 -0.97 -13.03
N ALA A 255 11.98 -0.81 -14.24
CA ALA A 255 11.20 -0.47 -15.43
C ALA A 255 10.12 -1.53 -15.72
N ASP A 256 10.46 -2.81 -15.59
CA ASP A 256 9.52 -3.92 -15.82
C ASP A 256 8.43 -4.00 -14.74
N MET A 257 8.78 -3.76 -13.46
CA MET A 257 7.80 -3.67 -12.38
C MET A 257 6.85 -2.49 -12.56
N LEU A 258 7.37 -1.29 -12.88
CA LEU A 258 6.58 -0.11 -13.19
C LEU A 258 5.62 -0.40 -14.35
N SER A 259 6.12 -0.98 -15.45
CA SER A 259 5.31 -1.40 -16.59
C SER A 259 4.15 -2.29 -16.16
N MET A 260 4.42 -3.35 -15.38
CA MET A 260 3.40 -4.29 -14.93
C MET A 260 2.30 -3.62 -14.10
N ILE A 261 2.68 -2.79 -13.13
CA ILE A 261 1.74 -2.06 -12.26
C ILE A 261 0.91 -1.07 -13.09
N LEU A 262 1.55 -0.32 -13.99
CA LEU A 262 0.88 0.70 -14.78
C LEU A 262 -0.06 0.10 -15.82
N TYR A 263 0.32 -0.96 -16.53
CA TYR A 263 -0.55 -1.55 -17.56
C TYR A 263 -1.70 -2.38 -16.97
N LEU A 264 -1.50 -3.09 -15.85
CA LEU A 264 -2.59 -3.75 -15.13
C LEU A 264 -3.50 -2.77 -14.39
N GLY A 265 -2.95 -1.70 -13.81
CA GLY A 265 -3.72 -0.63 -13.18
C GLY A 265 -4.44 0.28 -14.19
N ASN A 266 -4.08 0.24 -15.48
CA ASN A 266 -4.70 1.06 -16.53
C ASN A 266 -5.82 0.33 -17.28
N ILE A 267 -6.23 -0.84 -16.78
CA ILE A 267 -7.32 -1.62 -17.35
C ILE A 267 -8.63 -0.80 -17.48
N LYS A 268 -8.84 0.28 -16.71
CA LYS A 268 -10.04 1.13 -16.84
C LYS A 268 -9.82 2.57 -17.36
N SER A 269 -8.60 3.09 -17.41
CA SER A 269 -8.40 4.55 -17.41
C SER A 269 -8.03 5.22 -18.74
N HIS A 270 -7.37 4.56 -19.70
CA HIS A 270 -6.99 5.21 -20.97
C HIS A 270 -6.96 4.28 -22.19
N TYR A 271 -7.99 3.47 -22.39
CA TYR A 271 -8.19 2.90 -23.73
C TYR A 271 -9.10 3.82 -24.54
N THR A 272 -8.47 4.46 -25.53
CA THR A 272 -9.12 5.16 -26.64
C THR A 272 -10.23 4.28 -27.22
N LYS A 273 -11.49 4.68 -26.97
CA LYS A 273 -12.72 4.05 -27.48
C LYS A 273 -12.70 2.51 -27.47
N LEU A 274 -12.61 1.90 -26.28
CA LEU A 274 -13.09 0.52 -26.13
C LEU A 274 -14.55 0.48 -26.56
N THR A 275 -14.89 -0.47 -27.43
CA THR A 275 -16.29 -0.79 -27.68
C THR A 275 -16.91 -1.31 -26.38
N ASP A 276 -18.24 -1.23 -26.23
CA ASP A 276 -18.89 -1.76 -25.02
C ASP A 276 -18.58 -3.25 -24.82
N ARG A 277 -18.28 -3.98 -25.91
CA ARG A 277 -17.80 -5.35 -25.90
C ARG A 277 -16.42 -5.51 -25.27
N ASP A 278 -15.49 -4.60 -25.53
CA ASP A 278 -14.15 -4.67 -24.96
C ASP A 278 -14.16 -4.29 -23.48
N LYS A 279 -15.00 -3.31 -23.08
CA LYS A 279 -15.25 -3.01 -21.66
C LYS A 279 -15.83 -4.21 -20.93
N LEU A 280 -16.80 -4.91 -21.52
CA LEU A 280 -17.39 -6.13 -20.96
C LEU A 280 -16.40 -7.28 -20.87
N LYS A 281 -15.55 -7.49 -21.89
CA LYS A 281 -14.45 -8.48 -21.85
C LYS A 281 -13.42 -8.17 -20.78
N LEU A 282 -13.18 -6.91 -20.53
CA LEU A 282 -12.18 -6.45 -19.60
C LEU A 282 -12.67 -6.47 -18.15
N ASP A 283 -13.93 -6.10 -17.93
CA ASP A 283 -14.63 -6.32 -16.66
C ASP A 283 -14.79 -7.81 -16.36
N SER A 284 -15.07 -8.66 -17.34
CA SER A 284 -15.08 -10.12 -17.15
C SER A 284 -13.67 -10.67 -16.90
N TYR A 285 -12.63 -10.26 -17.64
CA TYR A 285 -11.25 -10.66 -17.34
C TYR A 285 -10.83 -10.25 -15.92
N LEU A 286 -11.12 -9.00 -15.53
CA LEU A 286 -10.83 -8.51 -14.18
C LEU A 286 -11.62 -9.27 -13.11
N LYS A 287 -12.91 -9.54 -13.33
CA LYS A 287 -13.77 -10.18 -12.33
C LYS A 287 -13.62 -11.70 -12.28
N ASP A 288 -13.45 -12.33 -13.43
CA ASP A 288 -13.51 -13.77 -13.62
C ASP A 288 -12.13 -14.45 -13.63
N GLU A 289 -11.06 -13.72 -13.97
CA GLU A 289 -9.69 -14.25 -14.01
C GLU A 289 -8.77 -13.59 -12.96
N VAL A 290 -8.76 -12.27 -12.85
CA VAL A 290 -7.84 -11.54 -11.96
C VAL A 290 -8.37 -11.42 -10.53
N GLY A 291 -9.67 -11.13 -10.36
CA GLY A 291 -10.32 -10.83 -9.08
C GLY A 291 -10.51 -12.02 -8.16
N LYS A 292 -10.24 -13.24 -8.67
CA LYS A 292 -10.32 -14.49 -7.89
C LYS A 292 -9.00 -14.83 -7.19
N SER A 293 -7.90 -14.18 -7.55
CA SER A 293 -6.57 -14.46 -7.01
C SER A 293 -6.04 -13.26 -6.22
N HIS A 294 -5.83 -13.45 -4.91
CA HIS A 294 -5.19 -12.43 -4.09
C HIS A 294 -3.67 -12.35 -4.36
N TYR A 295 -3.07 -13.40 -4.94
CA TYR A 295 -1.63 -13.46 -5.16
C TYR A 295 -1.10 -12.40 -6.12
N LEU A 296 -1.90 -12.02 -7.13
CA LEU A 296 -1.46 -10.99 -8.07
C LEU A 296 -1.37 -9.63 -7.39
N ILE A 297 -2.38 -9.23 -6.62
CA ILE A 297 -2.33 -7.95 -5.91
C ILE A 297 -1.19 -7.95 -4.89
N TYR A 298 -0.96 -9.05 -4.17
CA TYR A 298 0.15 -9.15 -3.23
C TYR A 298 1.52 -9.08 -3.93
N SER A 299 1.68 -9.75 -5.07
CA SER A 299 2.90 -9.66 -5.88
C SER A 299 3.16 -8.25 -6.37
N LEU A 300 2.13 -7.55 -6.87
CA LEU A 300 2.25 -6.16 -7.29
C LEU A 300 2.55 -5.23 -6.11
N THR A 301 1.98 -5.50 -4.94
CA THR A 301 2.28 -4.76 -3.71
C THR A 301 3.75 -4.86 -3.33
N PHE A 302 4.35 -6.05 -3.41
CA PHE A 302 5.79 -6.20 -3.16
C PHE A 302 6.65 -5.49 -4.21
N GLN A 303 6.23 -5.50 -5.48
CA GLN A 303 6.90 -4.72 -6.53
C GLN A 303 6.80 -3.21 -6.26
N VAL A 304 5.67 -2.72 -5.75
CA VAL A 304 5.51 -1.33 -5.30
C VAL A 304 6.46 -1.02 -4.15
N CYS A 305 6.60 -1.91 -3.16
CA CYS A 305 7.59 -1.73 -2.08
C CYS A 305 9.01 -1.56 -2.63
N GLU A 306 9.42 -2.40 -3.58
CA GLU A 306 10.75 -2.32 -4.22
C GLU A 306 10.94 -0.98 -4.96
N ILE A 307 9.93 -0.53 -5.70
CA ILE A 307 9.96 0.76 -6.41
C ILE A 307 10.05 1.94 -5.42
N ILE A 308 9.36 1.87 -4.28
CA ILE A 308 9.39 2.91 -3.23
C ILE A 308 10.80 3.07 -2.69
N ILE A 309 11.46 1.97 -2.30
CA ILE A 309 12.83 2.01 -1.77
C ILE A 309 13.79 2.55 -2.83
N TRP A 310 13.72 2.03 -4.05
CA TRP A 310 14.57 2.49 -5.14
C TRP A 310 14.40 4.00 -5.42
N MET A 311 13.15 4.50 -5.48
CA MET A 311 12.87 5.91 -5.76
C MET A 311 13.35 6.81 -4.62
N LYS A 312 13.12 6.39 -3.36
CA LYS A 312 13.60 7.08 -2.15
C LYS A 312 15.11 7.29 -2.22
N ASP A 313 15.86 6.24 -2.51
CA ASP A 313 17.33 6.30 -2.58
C ASP A 313 17.80 7.12 -3.77
N TYR A 314 17.17 6.95 -4.93
CA TYR A 314 17.51 7.73 -6.13
C TYR A 314 17.30 9.24 -5.90
N ILE A 315 16.17 9.64 -5.30
CA ILE A 315 15.89 11.04 -4.96
C ILE A 315 16.92 11.59 -3.97
N LYS A 316 17.29 10.79 -2.97
CA LYS A 316 18.30 11.19 -1.97
C LYS A 316 19.66 11.49 -2.60
N GLU A 317 20.05 10.72 -3.61
CA GLU A 317 21.32 10.91 -4.34
C GLU A 317 21.26 12.03 -5.39
N HIS A 318 20.07 12.37 -5.89
CA HIS A 318 19.88 13.28 -7.02
C HIS A 318 19.06 14.53 -6.64
N GLN A 319 19.48 15.23 -5.58
CA GLN A 319 18.79 16.45 -5.11
C GLN A 319 19.10 17.71 -5.94
N ASP A 320 20.17 17.71 -6.75
CA ASP A 320 20.55 18.87 -7.57
C ASP A 320 19.60 19.05 -8.78
N ILE A 321 18.67 20.00 -8.63
CA ILE A 321 17.69 20.35 -9.65
C ILE A 321 18.34 20.75 -10.99
N LYS A 322 19.46 21.49 -10.97
CA LYS A 322 20.10 21.97 -12.21
C LYS A 322 20.70 20.80 -12.97
N SER A 323 21.36 19.88 -12.27
CA SER A 323 21.91 18.66 -12.85
C SER A 323 20.81 17.79 -13.48
N ASN A 324 19.70 17.60 -12.76
CA ASN A 324 18.57 16.82 -13.27
C ASN A 324 17.96 17.45 -14.54
N LEU A 325 17.76 18.77 -14.55
CA LEU A 325 17.25 19.48 -15.73
C LEU A 325 18.20 19.39 -16.93
N GLN A 326 19.51 19.35 -16.72
CA GLN A 326 20.49 19.17 -17.81
C GLN A 326 20.36 17.81 -18.50
N LYS A 327 19.85 16.79 -17.79
CA LYS A 327 19.54 15.47 -18.36
C LYS A 327 18.24 15.47 -19.16
N CYS A 328 17.36 16.45 -19.03
CA CYS A 328 16.19 16.58 -19.91
C CYS A 328 16.62 17.09 -21.29
N LYS A 329 16.54 16.25 -22.32
CA LYS A 329 16.90 16.60 -23.70
C LYS A 329 15.66 16.80 -24.55
N LYS A 330 15.60 17.91 -25.28
CA LYS A 330 14.57 18.15 -26.28
C LYS A 330 14.86 17.32 -27.54
N LEU A 331 13.80 16.75 -28.07
CA LEU A 331 13.78 16.04 -29.34
C LEU A 331 13.31 16.99 -30.42
N ASN A 332 13.90 16.90 -31.60
CA ASN A 332 13.45 17.68 -32.76
C ASN A 332 12.95 16.72 -33.84
N TYR A 333 11.63 16.61 -33.95
CA TYR A 333 11.00 15.81 -34.98
C TYR A 333 10.71 16.66 -36.22
N PRO A 334 10.99 16.16 -37.45
CA PRO A 334 10.52 16.80 -38.66
C PRO A 334 9.00 16.96 -38.64
N LYS A 335 8.49 18.09 -39.12
CA LYS A 335 7.06 18.40 -39.20
C LYS A 335 6.68 18.70 -40.64
N GLY A 336 5.50 18.27 -41.06
CA GLY A 336 4.98 18.55 -42.40
C GLY A 336 3.49 18.31 -42.50
N ILE A 337 2.85 18.93 -43.50
CA ILE A 337 1.43 18.75 -43.80
C ILE A 337 1.28 17.47 -44.63
N VAL A 338 0.28 16.64 -44.31
CA VAL A 338 -0.05 15.45 -45.10
C VAL A 338 -0.89 15.86 -46.30
N GLU A 339 -0.37 15.66 -47.50
CA GLU A 339 -1.01 16.05 -48.76
C GLU A 339 -1.09 14.89 -49.73
N PRO A 340 -2.16 14.81 -50.55
CA PRO A 340 -2.22 13.82 -51.62
C PRO A 340 -1.08 14.05 -52.62
N ILE A 341 -0.58 12.97 -53.21
CA ILE A 341 0.39 13.05 -54.30
C ILE A 341 -0.37 12.92 -55.61
N ASP A 342 -0.18 13.87 -56.53
CA ASP A 342 -0.86 13.86 -57.82
C ASP A 342 -0.61 12.54 -58.58
N GLY A 343 -1.69 11.84 -58.91
CA GLY A 343 -1.65 10.58 -59.65
C GLY A 343 -1.24 9.34 -58.84
N ILE A 344 -1.03 9.45 -57.53
CA ILE A 344 -0.64 8.33 -56.66
C ILE A 344 -1.65 8.20 -55.51
N THR A 345 -2.31 7.03 -55.41
CA THR A 345 -3.36 6.77 -54.40
C THR A 345 -2.85 6.04 -53.16
N ASP A 346 -1.75 5.31 -53.29
CA ASP A 346 -1.26 4.44 -52.21
C ASP A 346 -0.41 5.19 -51.17
N PHE A 347 -0.07 6.44 -51.46
CA PHE A 347 0.80 7.27 -50.62
C PHE A 347 0.35 8.72 -50.57
N TYR A 348 0.68 9.37 -49.45
CA TYR A 348 0.60 10.82 -49.26
C TYR A 348 2.01 11.36 -49.04
N GLN A 349 2.23 12.63 -49.38
CA GLN A 349 3.48 13.33 -49.08
C GLN A 349 3.40 14.07 -47.75
N ILE A 350 4.56 14.28 -47.13
CA ILE A 350 4.73 15.07 -45.92
C ILE A 350 5.90 16.03 -46.17
N GLY A 351 5.59 17.24 -46.65
CA GLY A 351 6.61 18.13 -47.23
C GLY A 351 7.33 17.46 -48.42
N ASP A 352 8.56 17.90 -48.69
CA ASP A 352 9.24 17.53 -49.95
C ASP A 352 10.03 16.21 -49.89
N ILE A 353 10.20 15.62 -48.69
CA ILE A 353 11.19 14.55 -48.49
C ILE A 353 10.62 13.25 -47.91
N TYR A 354 9.37 13.27 -47.44
CA TYR A 354 8.73 12.13 -46.80
C TYR A 354 7.47 11.72 -47.54
N CYS A 355 7.22 10.42 -47.64
CA CYS A 355 5.93 9.86 -47.98
C CYS A 355 5.40 8.93 -46.88
N ILE A 356 4.10 8.70 -46.84
CA ILE A 356 3.43 7.82 -45.87
C ILE A 356 2.33 7.01 -46.56
N GLU A 357 2.15 5.75 -46.17
CA GLU A 357 1.16 4.85 -46.75
C GLU A 357 -0.27 5.36 -46.49
N SER A 358 -1.12 5.35 -47.53
CA SER A 358 -2.50 5.86 -47.48
C SER A 358 -3.34 5.20 -46.39
N GLY A 359 -3.17 3.90 -46.17
CA GLY A 359 -3.87 3.18 -45.11
C GLY A 359 -3.62 3.71 -43.70
N ILE A 360 -2.44 4.31 -43.42
CA ILE A 360 -2.15 4.97 -42.14
C ILE A 360 -2.87 6.33 -42.08
N VAL A 361 -2.75 7.10 -43.15
CA VAL A 361 -3.33 8.45 -43.27
C VAL A 361 -4.85 8.44 -43.15
N GLU A 362 -5.51 7.55 -43.88
CA GLU A 362 -6.96 7.44 -43.90
C GLU A 362 -7.51 6.95 -42.57
N LYS A 363 -6.91 5.89 -42.02
CA LYS A 363 -7.31 5.32 -40.72
C LYS A 363 -7.22 6.34 -39.58
N MET A 364 -6.24 7.22 -39.63
CA MET A 364 -6.02 8.26 -38.61
C MET A 364 -6.63 9.62 -38.99
N GLY A 365 -7.21 9.75 -40.19
CA GLY A 365 -7.76 10.99 -40.72
C GLY A 365 -6.73 12.13 -40.73
N LEU A 366 -5.56 11.90 -41.32
CA LEU A 366 -4.43 12.84 -41.27
C LEU A 366 -4.37 13.82 -42.45
N VAL A 367 -5.17 13.63 -43.51
CA VAL A 367 -5.15 14.50 -44.69
C VAL A 367 -5.33 15.97 -44.29
N GLY A 368 -4.43 16.84 -44.77
CA GLY A 368 -4.40 18.27 -44.48
C GLY A 368 -3.93 18.64 -43.08
N LYS A 369 -3.56 17.66 -42.23
CA LYS A 369 -3.02 17.93 -40.89
C LYS A 369 -1.50 18.06 -40.95
N THR A 370 -0.98 18.98 -40.15
CA THR A 370 0.45 18.95 -39.80
C THR A 370 0.69 17.74 -38.89
N ILE A 371 1.73 16.97 -39.18
CA ILE A 371 2.14 15.81 -38.38
C ILE A 371 3.63 15.89 -38.05
N LYS A 372 4.03 15.21 -36.99
CA LYS A 372 5.43 14.97 -36.60
C LYS A 372 5.88 13.61 -37.11
N VAL A 373 6.99 13.58 -37.84
CA VAL A 373 7.62 12.35 -38.32
C VAL A 373 8.47 11.75 -37.20
N ILE A 374 7.97 10.69 -36.58
CA ILE A 374 8.63 10.06 -35.42
C ILE A 374 9.62 8.98 -35.87
N LYS A 375 9.26 8.21 -36.89
CA LYS A 375 10.12 7.15 -37.43
C LYS A 375 9.95 7.06 -38.93
N TYR A 376 11.07 7.03 -39.63
CA TYR A 376 11.14 6.84 -41.07
C TYR A 376 12.28 5.89 -41.43
N ILE A 377 12.20 5.33 -42.62
CA ILE A 377 13.24 4.51 -43.23
C ILE A 377 13.55 5.07 -44.62
N PRO A 378 14.70 4.74 -45.22
CA PRO A 378 14.90 4.98 -46.65
C PRO A 378 13.74 4.38 -47.45
N ASN A 379 13.18 5.16 -48.37
CA ASN A 379 12.04 4.71 -49.15
C ASN A 379 12.45 3.52 -50.05
N PRO A 380 11.85 2.34 -49.89
CA PRO A 380 12.17 1.20 -50.73
C PRO A 380 11.67 1.37 -52.17
N ASN A 381 10.64 2.21 -52.38
CA ASN A 381 10.09 2.48 -53.70
C ASN A 381 10.82 3.67 -54.34
N LYS A 382 11.75 3.37 -55.26
CA LYS A 382 12.57 4.36 -55.97
C LYS A 382 11.81 5.12 -57.07
N GLU A 383 10.61 4.67 -57.45
CA GLU A 383 9.78 5.38 -58.44
C GLU A 383 9.04 6.56 -57.82
N LEU A 384 8.89 6.57 -56.50
CA LEU A 384 8.41 7.71 -55.73
C LEU A 384 9.56 8.70 -55.52
N ASN A 385 9.38 9.96 -55.92
CA ASN A 385 10.35 11.06 -55.71
C ASN A 385 10.46 11.52 -54.25
N PHE A 386 10.33 10.60 -53.28
CA PHE A 386 10.43 10.86 -51.85
C PHE A 386 11.53 9.97 -51.25
N PRO A 387 12.62 10.55 -50.69
CA PRO A 387 13.74 9.79 -50.14
C PRO A 387 13.38 8.89 -48.95
N PHE A 388 12.34 9.24 -48.18
CA PHE A 388 12.01 8.57 -46.93
C PHE A 388 10.56 8.12 -46.85
N LEU A 389 10.35 6.91 -46.35
CA LEU A 389 9.04 6.35 -46.03
C LEU A 389 8.79 6.43 -44.52
N VAL A 390 7.74 7.14 -44.14
CA VAL A 390 7.32 7.31 -42.75
C VAL A 390 6.64 6.03 -42.28
N LYS A 391 7.17 5.47 -41.19
CA LYS A 391 6.63 4.28 -40.51
C LYS A 391 5.83 4.62 -39.28
N ARG A 392 6.04 5.81 -38.71
CA ARG A 392 5.23 6.32 -37.60
C ARG A 392 5.23 7.84 -37.59
N ALA A 393 4.03 8.41 -37.47
CA ALA A 393 3.82 9.84 -37.27
C ALA A 393 2.70 10.07 -36.24
N ILE A 394 2.70 11.25 -35.64
CA ILE A 394 1.65 11.72 -34.74
C ILE A 394 1.16 13.10 -35.18
N PRO A 395 -0.14 13.43 -35.03
CA PRO A 395 -0.67 14.76 -35.28
C PRO A 395 -0.02 15.85 -34.41
#